data_AF-A0AAV0EBU1-F1
#
_entry.id   AF-A0AAV0EBU1-F1
#
_cell.length_a   1.000
_cell.length_b   1.000
_cell.length_c   1.000
_cell.angle_alpha   90.00
_cell.angle_beta   90.00
_cell.angle_gamma   90.00
#
_symmetry.space_group_name_H-M   'P 1'
#
loop_
_entity.id
_entity.type
_entity.pdbx_description
1 polymer ?
#
loop_
_entity_poly.entity_id
_entity_poly.type
_entity_poly.pdbx_seq_one_letter_code
_entity_poly.pdbx_strand_id
1 'polypeptide(L)'
;MGQKINPLGFRLGTNQAHYSLWFSKPKTYAENLQEDQKIRAFIKNYVQKNRIKPSATEGIASIYIKKRLDLIQVIIYMGFPKIFMENSPQGVEELQKALQKKIKFCKPKTEYCYHKN
;
A
#
# COMPACT_ATOMS: atom_id res chain seq x y z
N MET A 1 -25.81 -27.48 -5.37
CA MET A 1 -24.92 -26.70 -4.48
C MET A 1 -24.42 -25.47 -5.24
N GLY A 2 -24.78 -24.25 -4.82
CA GLY A 2 -24.42 -23.01 -5.54
C GLY A 2 -23.16 -22.34 -5.00
N GLN A 3 -22.33 -21.79 -5.88
CA GLN A 3 -21.16 -21.01 -5.51
C GLN A 3 -21.57 -19.61 -5.02
N LYS A 4 -21.01 -19.15 -3.90
CA LYS A 4 -21.28 -17.82 -3.33
C LYS A 4 -20.19 -16.83 -3.76
N ILE A 5 -20.60 -15.59 -4.03
CA ILE A 5 -19.69 -14.49 -4.36
C ILE A 5 -18.93 -13.99 -3.12
N ASN A 6 -17.71 -13.47 -3.33
CA ASN A 6 -16.99 -12.76 -2.27
C ASN A 6 -17.73 -11.47 -1.89
N PRO A 7 -18.20 -11.31 -0.64
CA PRO A 7 -18.98 -10.15 -0.22
C PRO A 7 -18.20 -8.84 -0.29
N LEU A 8 -16.87 -8.87 -0.18
CA LEU A 8 -16.04 -7.67 -0.32
C LEU A 8 -16.14 -7.12 -1.74
N GLY A 9 -15.98 -7.99 -2.74
CA GLY A 9 -16.10 -7.62 -4.15
C GLY A 9 -17.51 -7.18 -4.49
N PHE A 10 -18.53 -7.88 -3.98
CA PHE A 10 -19.94 -7.57 -4.22
C PHE A 10 -20.33 -6.16 -3.72
N ARG A 11 -19.69 -5.66 -2.67
CA ARG A 11 -19.99 -4.34 -2.06
C ARG A 11 -19.04 -3.22 -2.49
N LEU A 12 -18.10 -3.46 -3.40
CA LEU A 12 -17.20 -2.43 -3.90
C LEU A 12 -17.98 -1.33 -4.63
N GLY A 13 -17.71 -0.07 -4.29
CA GLY A 13 -18.35 1.10 -4.92
C GLY A 13 -19.66 1.55 -4.28
N THR A 14 -20.28 0.74 -3.41
CA THR A 14 -21.46 1.12 -2.62
C THR A 14 -21.09 1.37 -1.17
N ASN A 15 -20.82 0.31 -0.42
CA ASN A 15 -20.47 0.40 1.00
C ASN A 15 -18.97 0.20 1.26
N GLN A 16 -18.25 -0.51 0.38
CA GLN A 16 -16.83 -0.80 0.54
C GLN A 16 -15.99 0.05 -0.41
N ALA A 17 -15.05 0.81 0.16
CA ALA A 17 -14.06 1.57 -0.61
C ALA A 17 -12.86 0.70 -1.03
N HIS A 18 -12.18 1.13 -2.10
CA HIS A 18 -10.93 0.50 -2.53
C HIS A 18 -9.79 0.77 -1.55
N TYR A 19 -8.93 -0.23 -1.37
CA TYR A 19 -7.71 -0.11 -0.54
C TYR A 19 -6.55 0.56 -1.28
N SER A 20 -6.59 0.62 -2.60
CA SER A 20 -5.65 1.41 -3.40
C SER A 20 -6.44 2.53 -4.08
N LEU A 21 -6.12 3.78 -3.73
CA LEU A 21 -6.77 4.97 -4.23
C LEU A 21 -5.77 5.80 -5.03
N TRP A 22 -5.73 5.55 -6.33
CA TRP A 22 -4.92 6.28 -7.29
C TRP A 22 -5.47 6.09 -8.70
N PHE A 23 -5.03 6.93 -9.62
CA PHE A 23 -5.38 6.86 -11.03
C PHE A 23 -4.12 6.83 -11.89
N SER A 24 -4.16 6.12 -13.02
CA SER A 24 -3.08 6.03 -13.98
C SER A 24 -3.64 5.87 -15.38
N LYS A 25 -2.90 6.37 -16.38
CA LYS A 25 -3.15 6.04 -17.79
C LYS A 25 -3.09 4.50 -17.96
N PRO A 26 -3.87 3.91 -18.89
CA PRO A 26 -3.89 2.45 -19.08
C PRO A 26 -2.50 1.85 -19.34
N LYS A 27 -1.66 2.54 -20.12
CA LYS A 27 -0.29 2.10 -20.46
C LYS A 27 0.60 1.91 -19.22
N THR A 28 0.44 2.76 -18.21
CA THR A 28 1.26 2.78 -16.98
C THR A 28 0.53 2.13 -15.79
N TYR A 29 -0.69 1.64 -15.97
CA TYR A 29 -1.49 1.07 -14.88
C TYR A 29 -0.87 -0.23 -14.35
N ALA A 30 -0.40 -1.10 -15.24
CA ALA A 30 0.21 -2.37 -14.86
C ALA A 30 1.47 -2.18 -14.01
N GLU A 31 2.32 -1.22 -14.37
CA GLU A 31 3.53 -0.86 -13.61
C GLU A 31 3.18 -0.36 -12.21
N ASN A 32 2.21 0.56 -12.12
CA ASN A 32 1.71 1.08 -10.85
C ASN A 32 1.11 0.00 -9.94
N LEU A 33 0.42 -0.99 -10.52
CA LEU A 33 -0.13 -2.13 -9.79
C LEU A 33 0.97 -3.04 -9.25
N GLN A 34 2.01 -3.31 -10.05
CA GLN A 34 3.18 -4.08 -9.62
C GLN A 34 3.93 -3.39 -8.47
N GLU A 35 4.04 -2.06 -8.50
CA GLU A 35 4.60 -1.28 -7.40
C GLU A 35 3.77 -1.46 -6.11
N ASP A 36 2.45 -1.35 -6.19
CA ASP A 36 1.57 -1.56 -5.03
C ASP A 36 1.77 -2.95 -4.41
N GLN A 37 1.88 -3.98 -5.26
CA GLN A 37 2.14 -5.35 -4.80
C GLN A 37 3.51 -5.45 -4.10
N LYS A 38 4.55 -4.82 -4.64
CA LYS A 38 5.88 -4.78 -4.03
C LYS A 38 5.86 -4.08 -2.67
N ILE A 39 5.13 -2.97 -2.54
CA ILE A 39 4.96 -2.23 -1.27
C ILE A 39 4.27 -3.13 -0.24
N ARG A 40 3.14 -3.75 -0.62
CA ARG A 40 2.36 -4.62 0.27
C ARG A 40 3.20 -5.82 0.74
N ALA A 41 3.91 -6.48 -0.17
CA ALA A 41 4.77 -7.61 0.15
C ALA A 41 5.93 -7.19 1.07
N PHE A 42 6.55 -6.03 0.80
CA PHE A 42 7.63 -5.53 1.63
C PHE A 42 7.19 -5.26 3.07
N ILE A 43 6.05 -4.58 3.26
CA ILE A 43 5.52 -4.28 4.59
C ILE A 43 5.20 -5.56 5.36
N LYS A 44 4.55 -6.54 4.71
CA LYS A 44 4.27 -7.84 5.33
C LYS A 44 5.55 -8.55 5.77
N ASN A 45 6.55 -8.60 4.89
CA ASN A 45 7.84 -9.24 5.19
C ASN A 45 8.60 -8.52 6.30
N TYR A 46 8.59 -7.18 6.32
CA TYR A 46 9.22 -6.39 7.38
C TYR A 46 8.56 -6.67 8.73
N VAL A 47 7.23 -6.65 8.78
CA VAL A 47 6.49 -6.96 10.01
C VAL A 47 6.79 -8.38 10.47
N GLN A 48 6.83 -9.35 9.55
CA GLN A 48 7.11 -10.75 9.89
C GLN A 48 8.51 -10.95 10.49
N LYS A 49 9.53 -10.27 9.94
CA LYS A 49 10.92 -10.36 10.41
C LYS A 49 11.13 -9.71 11.78
N ASN A 50 10.46 -8.60 12.04
CA ASN A 50 10.61 -7.84 13.28
C ASN A 50 9.67 -8.32 14.40
N ARG A 51 8.98 -9.47 14.23
CA ARG A 51 8.16 -10.04 15.29
C ARG A 51 9.01 -10.71 16.34
N ILE A 52 8.62 -10.50 17.60
CA ILE A 52 9.20 -11.16 18.77
C ILE A 52 8.74 -12.63 18.88
N LYS A 53 7.54 -12.98 18.37
CA LYS A 53 7.00 -14.35 18.37
C LYS A 53 6.50 -14.78 16.98
N PRO A 54 6.97 -15.93 16.44
CA PRO A 54 6.53 -16.44 15.14
C PRO A 54 5.08 -16.95 15.13
N SER A 55 4.50 -17.23 16.31
CA SER A 55 3.15 -17.81 16.48
C SER A 55 2.02 -16.77 16.57
N ALA A 56 2.30 -15.47 16.65
CA ALA A 56 1.26 -14.45 16.77
C ALA A 56 0.67 -14.12 15.38
N THR A 57 -0.66 -14.14 15.29
CA THR A 57 -1.45 -13.78 14.09
C THR A 57 -0.99 -12.46 13.50
N GLU A 58 -1.03 -12.34 12.16
CA GLU A 58 -0.65 -11.10 11.48
C GLU A 58 -1.43 -9.90 11.98
N GLY A 59 -0.79 -9.04 12.78
CA GLY A 59 -1.42 -7.87 13.40
C GLY A 59 -1.78 -6.76 12.42
N ILE A 60 -1.66 -6.98 11.11
CA ILE A 60 -2.00 -6.03 10.06
C ILE A 60 -3.44 -6.29 9.64
N ALA A 61 -4.35 -5.36 9.94
CA ALA A 61 -5.75 -5.46 9.53
C ALA A 61 -5.92 -5.10 8.05
N SER A 62 -5.31 -4.00 7.61
CA SER A 62 -5.40 -3.55 6.20
C SER A 62 -4.31 -2.55 5.87
N ILE A 63 -3.99 -2.45 4.58
CA ILE A 63 -3.01 -1.49 4.05
C ILE A 63 -3.72 -0.67 2.97
N TYR A 64 -3.79 0.64 3.18
CA TYR A 64 -4.31 1.58 2.21
C TYR A 64 -3.16 2.31 1.53
N ILE A 65 -3.21 2.39 0.20
CA ILE A 65 -2.22 3.10 -0.61
C ILE A 65 -2.94 4.21 -1.34
N LYS A 66 -2.51 5.45 -1.10
CA LYS A 66 -3.01 6.63 -1.84
C LYS A 66 -1.85 7.21 -2.63
N LYS A 67 -1.95 7.30 -3.95
CA LYS A 67 -0.93 7.96 -4.77
C LYS A 67 -1.45 9.31 -5.25
N ARG A 68 -0.64 10.35 -5.03
CA ARG A 68 -0.73 11.66 -5.68
C ARG A 68 0.48 11.81 -6.62
N LEU A 69 0.55 12.92 -7.35
CA LEU A 69 1.63 13.16 -8.32
C LEU A 69 3.02 13.01 -7.71
N ASP A 70 3.24 13.61 -6.53
CA ASP A 70 4.57 13.67 -5.91
C ASP A 70 4.68 12.81 -4.64
N LEU A 71 3.57 12.26 -4.16
CA LEU A 71 3.50 11.61 -2.85
C LEU A 71 2.73 10.29 -2.91
N ILE A 72 3.36 9.24 -2.41
CA ILE A 72 2.71 7.97 -2.11
C ILE A 72 2.50 7.89 -0.61
N GLN A 73 1.23 7.95 -0.18
CA GLN A 73 0.84 7.81 1.21
C GLN A 73 0.41 6.37 1.48
N VAL A 74 1.12 5.70 2.38
CA VAL A 74 0.78 4.34 2.84
C VAL A 74 0.24 4.42 4.25
N ILE A 75 -0.98 3.95 4.46
CA ILE A 75 -1.66 3.93 5.75
C ILE A 75 -1.84 2.47 6.15
N ILE A 76 -1.24 2.08 7.27
CA ILE A 76 -1.29 0.70 7.76
C ILE A 76 -2.20 0.67 8.99
N TYR A 77 -3.31 -0.05 8.92
CA TYR A 77 -4.14 -0.34 10.07
C TYR A 77 -3.65 -1.62 10.72
N MET A 78 -3.36 -1.55 12.01
CA MET A 78 -2.82 -2.67 12.77
C MET A 78 -3.32 -2.68 14.21
N GLY A 79 -3.43 -3.87 14.77
CA GLY A 79 -3.81 -4.05 16.18
C GLY A 79 -2.66 -3.75 17.15
N PHE A 80 -1.41 -3.98 16.72
CA PHE A 80 -0.22 -3.83 17.57
C PHE A 80 0.82 -2.89 16.92
N PRO A 81 0.63 -1.56 17.01
CA PRO A 81 1.58 -0.58 16.46
C PRO A 81 2.94 -0.58 17.13
N LYS A 82 3.01 -1.09 18.37
CA LYS A 82 4.25 -1.14 19.17
C LYS A 82 5.39 -1.86 18.47
N ILE A 83 5.10 -2.84 17.60
CA ILE A 83 6.11 -3.60 16.83
C ILE A 83 7.03 -2.67 16.02
N PHE A 84 6.54 -1.50 15.60
CA PHE A 84 7.31 -0.52 14.84
C PHE A 84 8.05 0.51 15.71
N MET A 85 7.69 0.61 17.00
CA MET A 85 8.17 1.64 17.93
C MET A 85 9.05 1.09 19.06
N GLU A 86 9.09 -0.23 19.26
CA GLU A 86 9.63 -0.87 20.48
C GLU A 86 11.14 -0.66 20.67
N ASN A 87 11.91 -0.50 19.59
CA ASN A 87 13.38 -0.41 19.68
C ASN A 87 13.95 1.01 19.45
N SER A 88 13.14 1.98 19.00
CA SER A 88 13.42 3.43 18.84
C SER A 88 12.44 4.05 17.83
N PRO A 89 12.31 5.39 17.74
CA PRO A 89 11.57 6.05 16.65
C PRO A 89 12.13 5.74 15.25
N GLN A 90 13.30 5.11 15.14
CA GLN A 90 13.99 4.85 13.87
C GLN A 90 13.34 3.74 13.05
N GLY A 91 12.58 2.81 13.64
CA GLY A 91 12.01 1.67 12.90
C GLY A 91 11.08 2.09 11.74
N VAL A 92 10.27 3.12 11.96
CA VAL A 92 9.40 3.68 10.91
C VAL A 92 10.23 4.41 9.84
N GLU A 93 11.25 5.16 10.25
CA GLU A 93 12.15 5.85 9.31
C GLU A 93 12.95 4.87 8.45
N GLU A 94 13.41 3.76 9.03
CA GLU A 94 14.11 2.70 8.31
C GLU A 94 13.20 2.03 7.28
N LEU A 95 11.96 1.70 7.66
CA LEU A 95 10.95 1.19 6.74
C LEU A 95 10.74 2.17 5.58
N GLN A 96 10.60 3.47 5.89
CA GLN A 96 10.41 4.51 4.88
C GLN A 96 11.62 4.61 3.94
N LYS A 97 12.84 4.66 4.47
CA LYS A 97 14.10 4.67 3.69
C LYS A 97 14.24 3.42 2.82
N ALA A 98 13.90 2.25 3.35
CA ALA A 98 13.96 0.99 2.61
C ALA A 98 12.91 0.90 1.50
N LEU A 99 11.68 1.38 1.75
CA LEU A 99 10.65 1.49 0.73
C LEU A 99 11.06 2.47 -0.37
N GLN A 100 11.60 3.64 0.00
CA GLN A 100 12.07 4.64 -0.95
C GLN A 100 13.18 4.10 -1.85
N LYS A 101 14.09 3.27 -1.33
CA LYS A 101 15.14 2.62 -2.14
C LYS A 101 14.57 1.60 -3.14
N LYS A 102 13.48 0.91 -2.79
CA LYS A 102 12.88 -0.14 -3.63
C LYS A 102 11.95 0.40 -4.71
N ILE A 103 11.31 1.54 -4.46
CA ILE A 103 10.40 2.19 -5.40
C ILE A 103 11.23 3.13 -6.28
N LYS A 104 11.23 2.90 -7.60
CA LYS A 104 11.82 3.87 -8.53
C LYS A 104 10.87 5.06 -8.63
N PHE A 105 11.28 6.24 -8.16
CA PHE A 105 10.57 7.49 -8.47
C PHE A 105 10.78 7.83 -9.94
N CYS A 106 9.89 7.34 -10.81
CA CYS A 106 9.81 7.87 -12.16
C CYS A 106 8.91 9.11 -12.08
N LYS A 107 9.51 10.32 -12.08
CA LYS A 107 8.72 11.55 -12.17
C LYS A 107 7.83 11.46 -13.41
N PRO A 108 6.52 11.77 -13.32
CA PRO A 108 5.69 11.83 -14.51
C PRO A 108 6.31 12.87 -15.45
N LYS A 109 6.56 12.50 -16.72
CA LYS A 109 6.78 13.49 -17.78
C LYS A 109 5.53 14.37 -17.81
N THR A 110 5.66 15.61 -17.38
CA THR A 110 4.57 16.59 -17.37
C THR A 110 4.21 16.94 -18.81
N GLU A 111 3.22 16.25 -19.37
CA GLU A 111 2.45 16.77 -20.51
C GLU A 111 1.19 17.41 -19.92
N TYR A 112 1.29 18.72 -19.64
CA TYR A 112 0.13 19.54 -19.35
C TYR A 112 -0.68 19.71 -20.65
N CYS A 113 -1.66 18.85 -20.88
CA CYS A 113 -2.68 19.13 -21.89
C CYS A 113 -3.83 19.89 -21.22
N TYR A 114 -3.71 21.22 -21.13
CA TYR A 114 -4.87 22.07 -20.92
C TYR A 114 -5.71 22.02 -22.21
N HIS A 115 -6.82 21.29 -22.20
CA HIS A 115 -7.89 21.56 -23.16
C HIS A 115 -8.58 22.85 -22.70
N LYS A 116 -8.21 23.95 -23.34
CA LYS A 116 -9.03 25.16 -23.38
C LYS A 116 -10.32 24.80 -24.12
N ASN A 117 -11.45 25.02 -23.47
CA ASN A 117 -12.71 25.30 -24.16
C ASN A 117 -12.67 26.75 -24.68
#